data_AF-A0A970XLP0-F1
#
_entry.id   AF-A0A970XLP0-F1
#
_cell.length_a   1.000
_cell.length_b   1.000
_cell.length_c   1.000
_cell.angle_alpha   90.00
_cell.angle_beta   90.00
_cell.angle_gamma   90.00
#
_symmetry.space_group_name_H-M   'P 1'
#
loop_
_entity.id
_entity.type
_entity.pdbx_description
1 polymer ?
#
loop_
_entity_poly.entity_id
_entity_poly.type
_entity_poly.pdbx_seq_one_letter_code
_entity_poly.pdbx_strand_id
1 'polypeptide(L)'
;METKKYLIILILKILETDTDKDHPITQIQIAKDISGVYPCDRKTVGRNIAFLKKVGYPIVKTPKGFYLDTKLFKVDEMRFIMESIYNNPDKSITEKDDISKRLSRILSKINR
;
A
#
# COMPACT_ATOMS: atom_id res chain seq x y z
N MET A 1 -14.92 1.21 22.93
CA MET A 1 -13.91 2.07 22.28
C MET A 1 -12.80 1.26 21.61
N GLU A 2 -12.44 0.08 22.11
CA GLU A 2 -11.36 -0.75 21.54
C GLU A 2 -11.64 -1.27 20.13
N THR A 3 -12.89 -1.63 19.82
CA THR A 3 -13.33 -2.13 18.51
C THR A 3 -13.16 -1.13 17.35
N LYS A 4 -13.19 0.18 17.63
CA LYS A 4 -13.02 1.22 16.58
C LYS A 4 -11.57 1.32 16.09
N LYS A 5 -10.58 0.94 16.90
CA LYS A 5 -9.16 0.98 16.53
C LYS A 5 -8.81 -0.09 15.49
N TYR A 6 -9.47 -1.24 15.52
CA TYR A 6 -9.23 -2.31 14.55
C TYR A 6 -9.74 -1.95 13.15
N LEU A 7 -10.87 -1.23 13.07
CA LEU A 7 -11.50 -0.91 11.79
C LEU A 7 -10.60 -0.06 10.88
N ILE A 8 -9.95 0.98 11.40
CA ILE A 8 -9.07 1.82 10.59
C ILE A 8 -7.87 1.03 10.05
N ILE A 9 -7.35 0.07 10.82
CA ILE A 9 -6.25 -0.81 10.42
C ILE A 9 -6.72 -1.84 9.39
N LEU A 10 -7.93 -2.38 9.50
CA LEU A 10 -8.51 -3.29 8.51
C LEU A 10 -8.71 -2.58 7.16
N ILE A 11 -9.25 -1.35 7.19
CA ILE A 11 -9.43 -0.53 5.98
C ILE A 11 -8.06 -0.20 5.34
N LEU A 12 -7.06 0.15 6.16
CA LEU A 12 -5.71 0.38 5.66
C LEU A 12 -5.15 -0.88 4.98
N LYS A 13 -5.28 -2.05 5.61
CA LYS A 13 -4.79 -3.31 5.03
C LYS A 13 -5.43 -3.62 3.68
N ILE A 14 -6.73 -3.40 3.51
CA ILE A 14 -7.41 -3.59 2.22
C ILE A 14 -6.86 -2.62 1.17
N LEU A 15 -6.70 -1.34 1.53
CA LEU A 15 -6.11 -0.36 0.62
C LEU A 15 -4.66 -0.72 0.26
N GLU A 16 -3.90 -1.32 1.19
CA GLU A 16 -2.56 -1.82 0.93
C GLU A 16 -2.59 -3.03 -0.02
N THR A 17 -3.36 -4.07 0.28
CA THR A 17 -3.25 -5.37 -0.40
C THR A 17 -4.04 -5.48 -1.69
N ASP A 18 -5.15 -4.75 -1.81
CA ASP A 18 -6.18 -5.02 -2.82
C ASP A 18 -6.39 -3.84 -3.78
N THR A 19 -5.56 -2.78 -3.70
CA THR A 19 -5.74 -1.58 -4.52
C THR A 19 -4.46 -1.05 -5.12
N ASP A 20 -4.59 -0.56 -6.35
CA ASP A 20 -3.59 0.23 -7.05
C ASP A 20 -4.31 1.23 -7.98
N LYS A 21 -3.53 1.93 -8.83
CA LYS A 21 -4.07 2.92 -9.77
C LYS A 21 -5.12 2.33 -10.74
N ASP A 22 -4.94 1.08 -11.15
CA ASP A 22 -5.78 0.38 -12.12
C ASP A 22 -6.94 -0.35 -11.40
N HIS A 23 -6.77 -0.68 -10.12
CA HIS A 23 -7.73 -1.37 -9.26
C HIS A 23 -8.22 -0.52 -8.06
N PRO A 24 -8.91 0.61 -8.26
CA PRO A 24 -9.48 1.39 -7.16
C PRO A 24 -10.71 0.69 -6.55
N ILE A 25 -10.89 0.83 -5.23
CA ILE A 25 -11.99 0.20 -4.48
C ILE A 25 -12.97 1.22 -3.90
N THR A 26 -14.27 0.92 -3.92
CA THR A 26 -15.29 1.84 -3.36
C THR A 26 -15.46 1.65 -1.85
N GLN A 27 -16.01 2.66 -1.17
CA GLN A 27 -16.37 2.57 0.25
C GLN A 27 -17.41 1.46 0.52
N ILE A 28 -18.30 1.21 -0.44
CA ILE A 28 -19.31 0.15 -0.34
C ILE A 28 -18.65 -1.22 -0.43
N GLN A 29 -17.70 -1.39 -1.35
CA GLN A 29 -16.97 -2.63 -1.51
C GLN A 29 -16.13 -2.93 -0.26
N ILE A 30 -15.35 -1.97 0.24
CA ILE A 30 -14.61 -2.12 1.51
C ILE A 30 -15.53 -2.53 2.66
N ALA A 31 -16.69 -1.86 2.81
CA ALA A 31 -17.66 -2.18 3.86
C ALA A 31 -18.21 -3.60 3.75
N LYS A 32 -18.40 -4.10 2.52
CA LYS A 32 -18.82 -5.48 2.24
C LYS A 32 -17.70 -6.47 2.56
N ASP A 33 -16.47 -6.18 2.16
CA ASP A 33 -15.33 -7.08 2.34
C ASP A 33 -15.00 -7.31 3.82
N ILE A 34 -15.16 -6.27 4.66
CA ILE A 34 -14.95 -6.38 6.11
C ILE A 34 -16.18 -6.85 6.88
N SER A 35 -17.37 -6.97 6.28
CA SER A 35 -18.60 -7.18 7.05
C SER A 35 -18.61 -8.51 7.82
N GLY A 36 -17.89 -9.53 7.34
CA GLY A 36 -17.77 -10.81 8.03
C GLY A 36 -16.95 -10.76 9.33
N VAL A 37 -16.09 -9.74 9.48
CA VAL A 37 -15.23 -9.56 10.66
C VAL A 37 -15.67 -8.35 11.49
N TYR A 38 -16.03 -7.25 10.82
CA TYR A 38 -16.45 -6.00 11.42
C TYR A 38 -17.53 -5.31 10.57
N PRO A 39 -18.82 -5.58 10.83
CA PRO A 39 -19.92 -4.91 10.15
C PRO A 39 -19.86 -3.38 10.32
N CYS A 40 -19.84 -2.63 9.21
CA CYS A 40 -19.98 -1.18 9.24
C CYS A 40 -20.57 -0.63 7.93
N ASP A 41 -20.96 0.64 7.95
CA ASP A 41 -21.53 1.31 6.78
C ASP A 41 -20.47 2.03 5.92
N ARG A 42 -20.83 2.36 4.67
CA ARG A 42 -19.94 3.10 3.76
C ARG A 42 -19.49 4.46 4.33
N LYS A 43 -20.31 5.10 5.18
CA LYS A 43 -20.00 6.40 5.78
C LYS A 43 -18.87 6.26 6.81
N THR A 44 -18.87 5.18 7.59
CA THR A 44 -17.82 4.84 8.55
C THR A 44 -16.51 4.55 7.83
N VAL A 45 -16.55 3.81 6.72
CA VAL A 45 -15.37 3.62 5.86
C VAL A 45 -14.83 4.97 5.37
N GLY A 46 -15.71 5.84 4.84
CA GLY A 46 -15.32 7.16 4.35
C GLY A 46 -14.63 8.05 5.39
N ARG A 47 -15.09 8.03 6.65
CA ARG A 47 -14.44 8.76 7.76
C ARG A 47 -13.05 8.21 8.07
N ASN A 48 -12.88 6.89 8.08
CA ASN A 48 -11.58 6.25 8.32
C ASN A 48 -10.58 6.54 7.20
N ILE A 49 -11.00 6.50 5.94
CA ILE A 49 -10.16 6.92 4.80
C ILE A 49 -9.73 8.38 4.97
N ALA A 50 -10.65 9.27 5.37
CA ALA A 50 -10.29 10.67 5.64
C ALA A 50 -9.26 10.81 6.76
N PHE A 51 -9.36 10.02 7.83
CA PHE A 51 -8.35 10.00 8.90
C PHE A 51 -7.00 9.46 8.42
N LEU A 52 -6.98 8.37 7.64
CA LEU A 52 -5.75 7.82 7.06
C LEU A 52 -5.04 8.86 6.18
N LYS A 53 -5.80 9.59 5.35
CA LYS A 53 -5.25 10.71 4.58
C LYS A 53 -4.68 11.82 5.48
N LYS A 54 -5.40 12.17 6.56
CA LYS A 54 -4.97 13.22 7.49
C LYS A 54 -3.64 12.87 8.19
N VAL A 55 -3.36 11.59 8.45
CA VAL A 55 -2.11 11.15 9.07
C VAL A 55 -1.00 10.84 8.04
N GLY A 56 -1.24 11.09 6.75
CA GLY A 56 -0.19 11.07 5.73
C GLY A 56 -0.17 9.84 4.81
N TYR A 57 -1.17 8.95 4.86
CA TYR A 57 -1.24 7.87 3.88
C TYR A 57 -1.58 8.42 2.47
N PRO A 58 -0.85 8.02 1.42
CA PRO A 58 -1.01 8.53 0.05
C PRO A 58 -2.25 7.93 -0.64
N ILE A 59 -3.45 8.11 -0.06
CA ILE A 59 -4.69 7.56 -0.62
C ILE A 59 -5.25 8.53 -1.68
N VAL A 60 -5.28 8.05 -2.92
CA VAL A 60 -5.82 8.77 -4.07
C VAL A 60 -7.30 8.44 -4.24
N LYS A 61 -8.11 9.46 -4.48
CA LYS A 61 -9.54 9.32 -4.80
C LYS A 61 -9.73 9.42 -6.31
N THR A 62 -10.47 8.48 -6.89
CA THR A 62 -10.85 8.47 -8.30
C THR A 62 -12.38 8.41 -8.42
N PRO A 63 -12.96 8.60 -9.62
CA PRO A 63 -14.39 8.35 -9.85
C PRO A 63 -14.82 6.91 -9.55
N LYS A 64 -13.89 5.94 -9.67
CA LYS A 64 -14.16 4.51 -9.46
C LYS A 64 -13.92 4.05 -8.01
N GLY A 65 -13.32 4.87 -7.15
CA GLY A 65 -13.03 4.48 -5.76
C GLY A 65 -11.82 5.18 -5.16
N PHE A 66 -11.10 4.44 -4.33
CA PHE A 66 -9.87 4.87 -3.65
C PHE A 66 -8.79 3.81 -3.89
N TYR A 67 -7.55 4.25 -3.97
CA TYR A 67 -6.40 3.36 -3.95
C TYR A 67 -5.28 3.96 -3.11
N LEU A 68 -4.41 3.12 -2.57
CA LEU A 68 -3.20 3.56 -1.91
C LEU A 68 -2.08 3.71 -2.94
N ASP A 69 -1.60 4.93 -3.16
CA ASP A 69 -0.49 5.19 -4.05
C ASP A 69 0.83 4.86 -3.33
N THR A 70 1.20 3.58 -3.36
CA THR A 70 2.39 3.04 -2.71
C THR A 70 3.64 3.12 -3.60
N LYS A 71 3.56 3.74 -4.79
CA LYS A 71 4.72 3.92 -5.67
C LYS A 71 5.72 4.89 -5.04
N LEU A 72 6.57 4.36 -4.16
CA LEU A 72 7.74 5.05 -3.64
C LEU A 72 8.69 5.43 -4.78
N PHE A 73 8.77 4.57 -5.81
CA PHE A 73 9.63 4.73 -6.98
C PHE A 73 8.89 4.23 -8.23
N LYS A 74 9.18 4.85 -9.37
CA LYS A 74 8.78 4.36 -10.69
C LYS A 74 9.62 3.15 -11.10
N VAL A 75 9.19 2.43 -12.15
CA VAL A 75 9.88 1.21 -12.63
C VAL A 75 11.30 1.51 -13.11
N ASP A 76 11.52 2.65 -13.77
CA ASP A 76 12.82 3.15 -14.18
C ASP A 76 13.69 3.52 -12.98
N GLU A 77 13.12 4.17 -11.96
CA GLU A 77 13.81 4.50 -10.71
C GLU A 77 14.21 3.23 -9.93
N MET A 78 13.34 2.21 -9.88
CA MET A 78 13.65 0.91 -9.27
C MET A 78 14.80 0.21 -10.01
N ARG A 79 14.78 0.22 -11.35
CA ARG A 79 15.85 -0.37 -12.16
C ARG A 79 17.17 0.34 -11.91
N PHE A 80 17.16 1.67 -11.91
CA PHE A 80 18.34 2.50 -11.62
C PHE A 80 18.93 2.18 -10.24
N ILE A 81 18.10 2.04 -9.22
CA ILE A 81 18.55 1.69 -7.85
C ILE A 81 19.17 0.29 -7.82
N MET A 82 18.54 -0.70 -8.45
CA MET A 82 19.09 -2.07 -8.50
C MET A 82 20.41 -2.12 -9.27
N GLU A 83 20.51 -1.45 -10.41
CA GLU A 83 21.75 -1.36 -11.20
C GLU A 83 22.87 -0.67 -10.41
N SER A 84 22.56 0.38 -9.65
CA SER A 84 23.53 1.07 -8.79
C SER A 84 24.13 0.13 -7.72
N ILE A 85 23.33 -0.79 -7.18
CA ILE A 85 23.80 -1.79 -6.22
C ILE A 85 24.72 -2.81 -6.90
N TYR A 86 24.30 -3.35 -8.05
CA TYR A 86 25.09 -4.37 -8.74
C TYR A 86 26.42 -3.83 -9.29
N ASN A 87 26.45 -2.56 -9.70
CA ASN A 87 27.63 -1.90 -10.26
C ASN A 87 28.60 -1.32 -9.21
N ASN A 88 28.24 -1.27 -7.92
CA ASN A 88 29.14 -0.76 -6.89
C ASN A 88 30.38 -1.68 -6.72
N PRO A 89 31.62 -1.20 -6.91
CA PRO A 89 32.81 -2.07 -6.86
C PRO A 89 33.22 -2.49 -5.44
N ASP A 90 32.73 -1.81 -4.41
CA ASP A 90 33.19 -1.96 -3.02
C ASP A 90 32.56 -3.14 -2.28
N LYS A 91 31.57 -3.81 -2.88
CA LYS A 91 30.81 -4.91 -2.26
C LYS A 91 30.91 -6.22 -3.04
N SER A 92 30.94 -7.31 -2.31
CA SER A 92 30.89 -8.66 -2.89
C SER A 92 29.54 -8.95 -3.56
N ILE A 93 29.53 -9.90 -4.49
CA ILE A 93 28.31 -10.35 -5.19
C ILE A 93 27.25 -10.85 -4.19
N THR A 94 27.68 -11.55 -3.14
CA THR A 94 26.81 -12.07 -2.07
C THR A 94 26.15 -10.94 -1.27
N GLU A 95 26.90 -9.89 -0.90
CA GLU A 95 26.31 -8.73 -0.22
C GLU A 95 25.33 -7.97 -1.12
N LYS A 96 25.66 -7.81 -2.40
CA LYS A 96 24.78 -7.14 -3.37
C LYS A 96 23.46 -7.89 -3.53
N ASP A 97 23.51 -9.22 -3.58
CA ASP A 97 22.32 -10.06 -3.69
C ASP A 97 21.44 -9.98 -2.42
N ASP A 98 22.03 -10.00 -1.22
CA ASP A 98 21.28 -9.81 0.04
C ASP A 98 20.60 -8.45 0.10
N ILE A 99 21.34 -7.37 -0.20
CA ILE A 99 20.82 -6.00 -0.19
C ILE A 99 19.68 -5.88 -1.22
N SER A 100 19.87 -6.40 -2.44
CA SER A 100 18.87 -6.35 -3.50
C SER A 100 17.61 -7.14 -3.13
N LYS A 101 17.73 -8.30 -2.46
CA LYS A 101 16.59 -9.10 -1.97
C LYS A 101 15.81 -8.39 -0.87
N ARG A 102 16.49 -7.71 0.06
CA ARG A 102 15.83 -6.95 1.13
C ARG A 102 15.17 -5.69 0.58
N LEU A 103 15.86 -4.99 -0.32
CA LEU A 103 15.36 -3.77 -0.94
C LEU A 103 14.20 -4.05 -1.89
N SER A 104 14.24 -5.14 -2.65
CA SER A 104 13.13 -5.52 -3.53
C SER A 104 11.85 -5.72 -2.73
N ARG A 105 11.89 -6.26 -1.52
CA ARG A 105 10.71 -6.37 -0.62
C ARG A 105 10.15 -5.02 -0.16
N ILE A 106 11.00 -4.00 -0.05
CA ILE A 106 10.59 -2.64 0.33
C ILE A 106 10.01 -1.91 -0.90
N LEU A 107 10.69 -2.05 -2.04
CA LEU A 107 10.28 -1.44 -3.31
C LEU A 107 9.03 -2.11 -3.91
N SER A 108 8.82 -3.41 -3.64
CA SER A 108 7.70 -4.20 -4.17
C SER A 108 6.49 -4.32 -3.23
N LYS A 109 6.50 -3.66 -2.06
CA LYS A 109 5.24 -3.38 -1.34
C LYS A 109 4.49 -2.34 -2.19
N ILE A 110 3.50 -2.63 -3.03
CA ILE A 110 2.68 -3.81 -3.30
C ILE A 110 2.43 -3.79 -4.82
N ASN A 111 2.72 -4.88 -5.52
CA ASN A 111 2.27 -5.13 -6.89
C ASN A 111 2.08 -6.65 -7.03
N ARG A 112 0.90 -7.14 -6.69
CA ARG A 112 0.36 -8.39 -7.21
C ARG A 112 -1.12 -8.21 -7.46
#